data_AF-A0A0X8GM13-F1
#
_entry.id   AF-A0A0X8GM13-F1
#
_cell.length_a   1.000
_cell.length_b   1.000
_cell.length_c   1.000
_cell.angle_alpha   90.00
_cell.angle_beta   90.00
_cell.angle_gamma   90.00
#
_symmetry.space_group_name_H-M   'P 1'
#
loop_
_entity.id
_entity.type
_entity.pdbx_description
1 polymer ?
#
loop_
_entity_poly.entity_id
_entity_poly.type
_entity_poly.pdbx_seq_one_letter_code
_entity_poly.pdbx_strand_id
1 'polypeptide(L)'
;MASGLVWSGNLPAASFQDTGVVAGGNVRTANINVVNYGVVDTTLRVYISTSASPADADRVEPDLLLKAGAIYKLTGEPMSAGERVVLFSSVANVAARVSCFEEVA
;
A
#
# COMPACT_ATOMS: atom_id res chain seq x y z
N MET A 1 -5.43 19.26 1.96
CA MET A 1 -4.51 18.38 2.70
C MET A 1 -5.34 17.30 3.35
N ALA A 2 -5.34 16.10 2.81
CA ALA A 2 -6.17 15.00 3.30
C ALA A 2 -5.36 14.09 4.20
N SER A 3 -5.06 14.55 5.42
CA SER A 3 -4.55 13.67 6.48
C SER A 3 -5.66 12.72 6.94
N GLY A 4 -5.28 11.51 7.35
CA GLY A 4 -6.22 10.47 7.77
C GLY A 4 -6.28 9.32 6.77
N LEU A 5 -7.48 9.00 6.28
CA LEU A 5 -7.69 7.86 5.37
C LEU A 5 -7.37 8.26 3.92
N VAL A 6 -6.38 7.60 3.33
CA VAL A 6 -6.07 7.72 1.90
C VAL A 6 -6.85 6.68 1.10
N TRP A 7 -6.81 5.43 1.56
CA TRP A 7 -7.47 4.32 0.89
C TRP A 7 -7.84 3.20 1.87
N SER A 8 -8.97 2.55 1.64
CA SER A 8 -9.31 1.30 2.31
C SER A 8 -10.17 0.44 1.40
N GLY A 9 -9.93 -0.87 1.44
CA GLY A 9 -10.76 -1.82 0.70
C GLY A 9 -10.09 -3.17 0.58
N ASN A 10 -10.68 -4.00 -0.27
CA ASN A 10 -10.14 -5.29 -0.67
C ASN A 10 -9.12 -5.12 -1.78
N LEU A 11 -7.99 -5.83 -1.66
CA LEU A 11 -7.06 -5.98 -2.76
C LEU A 11 -7.65 -6.92 -3.81
N PRO A 12 -7.60 -6.56 -5.10
CA PRO A 12 -7.99 -7.47 -6.16
C PRO A 12 -6.94 -8.59 -6.28
N ALA A 13 -7.38 -9.80 -6.63
CA ALA A 13 -6.47 -10.92 -6.82
C ALA A 13 -5.55 -10.67 -8.02
N ALA A 14 -4.26 -10.97 -7.84
CA ALA A 14 -3.23 -10.97 -8.87
C ALA A 14 -3.16 -9.66 -9.69
N SER A 15 -3.46 -8.52 -9.07
CA SER A 15 -3.41 -7.21 -9.72
C SER A 15 -2.96 -6.12 -8.77
N PHE A 16 -2.44 -5.04 -9.34
CA PHE A 16 -1.99 -3.87 -8.59
C PHE A 16 -3.17 -3.02 -8.14
N GLN A 17 -3.12 -2.58 -6.90
CA GLN A 17 -4.05 -1.64 -6.31
C GLN A 17 -3.35 -0.31 -6.04
N ASP A 18 -3.67 0.71 -6.84
CA ASP A 18 -3.29 2.09 -6.55
C ASP A 18 -4.14 2.62 -5.38
N THR A 19 -3.47 3.24 -4.42
CA THR A 19 -4.09 3.81 -3.23
C THR A 19 -4.19 5.33 -3.29
N GLY A 20 -3.65 5.98 -4.33
CA GLY A 20 -3.74 7.41 -4.54
C GLY A 20 -2.41 8.15 -4.41
N VAL A 21 -2.24 9.12 -5.30
CA VAL A 21 -1.03 9.94 -5.45
C VAL A 21 -0.93 11.03 -4.38
N VAL A 22 0.29 11.33 -3.93
CA VAL A 22 0.61 12.53 -3.16
C VAL A 22 0.46 13.75 -4.06
N ALA A 23 -0.39 14.70 -3.67
CA ALA A 23 -0.60 15.92 -4.44
C ALA A 23 0.71 16.72 -4.61
N GLY A 24 0.82 17.46 -5.72
CA GLY A 24 1.97 18.33 -5.98
C GLY A 24 2.15 19.38 -4.89
N GLY A 25 3.40 19.58 -4.44
CA GLY A 25 3.73 20.53 -3.37
C GLY A 25 3.54 20.00 -1.95
N ASN A 26 3.14 18.73 -1.79
CA ASN A 26 2.98 18.10 -0.48
C ASN A 26 3.99 16.96 -0.28
N VAL A 27 4.24 16.66 0.99
CA VAL A 27 4.89 15.44 1.46
C VAL A 27 3.93 14.70 2.39
N ARG A 28 4.03 13.37 2.46
CA ARG A 28 3.24 12.60 3.43
C ARG A 28 4.06 11.50 4.08
N THR A 29 3.67 11.14 5.29
CA THR A 29 4.11 9.93 5.96
C THR A 29 2.98 8.91 5.92
N ALA A 30 3.20 7.76 5.29
CA ALA A 30 2.19 6.73 5.10
C ALA A 30 2.34 5.56 6.10
N ASN A 31 1.19 5.02 6.50
CA ASN A 31 1.06 3.80 7.27
C ASN A 31 0.15 2.84 6.49
N ILE A 32 0.63 1.63 6.28
CA ILE A 32 0.01 0.58 5.48
C ILE A 32 -0.32 -0.57 6.43
N ASN A 33 -1.60 -0.90 6.51
CA ASN A 33 -2.09 -2.05 7.28
C ASN A 33 -2.78 -3.02 6.32
N VAL A 34 -2.38 -4.28 6.35
CA VAL A 34 -2.92 -5.34 5.49
C VAL A 34 -3.35 -6.51 6.37
N VAL A 35 -4.49 -7.11 6.05
CA VAL A 35 -5.06 -8.26 6.76
C VAL A 35 -5.46 -9.30 5.73
N ASN A 36 -4.87 -10.49 5.82
CA ASN A 36 -5.37 -11.65 5.10
C ASN A 36 -6.46 -12.30 5.96
N TYR A 37 -7.71 -11.99 5.66
CA TYR A 37 -8.86 -12.56 6.37
C TYR A 37 -9.39 -13.84 5.68
N GLY A 38 -8.71 -14.28 4.61
CA GLY A 38 -9.00 -15.52 3.92
C GLY A 38 -8.47 -16.75 4.63
N VAL A 39 -8.69 -17.90 3.99
CA VAL A 39 -8.24 -19.23 4.45
C VAL A 39 -7.01 -19.75 3.70
N VAL A 40 -6.46 -18.95 2.79
CA VAL A 40 -5.31 -19.31 1.94
C VAL A 40 -4.20 -18.28 2.15
N ASP A 41 -2.96 -18.74 2.20
CA ASP A 41 -1.79 -17.88 2.24
C ASP A 41 -1.68 -17.05 0.95
N THR A 42 -1.19 -15.82 1.05
CA THR A 42 -1.01 -14.92 -0.10
C THR A 42 0.41 -14.41 -0.18
N THR A 43 0.90 -14.19 -1.40
CA THR A 43 2.03 -13.30 -1.63
C THR A 43 1.52 -11.86 -1.58
N LEU A 44 2.11 -11.05 -0.71
CA LEU A 44 1.90 -9.61 -0.62
C LEU A 44 3.14 -8.90 -1.17
N ARG A 45 2.92 -7.85 -1.95
CA ARG A 45 3.98 -6.92 -2.38
C ARG A 45 3.55 -5.49 -2.12
N VAL A 46 4.48 -4.69 -1.65
CA VAL A 46 4.27 -3.28 -1.30
C VAL A 46 5.28 -2.44 -2.07
N TYR A 47 4.77 -1.43 -2.77
CA TYR A 47 5.56 -0.52 -3.58
C TYR A 47 5.27 0.92 -3.21
N ILE A 48 6.29 1.78 -3.34
CA ILE A 48 6.14 3.23 -3.40
C ILE A 48 6.65 3.66 -4.76
N SER A 49 5.75 4.15 -5.61
CA SER A 49 6.06 4.44 -7.02
C SER A 49 5.40 5.73 -7.49
N THR A 50 5.90 6.30 -8.58
CA THR A 50 5.22 7.40 -9.29
C THR A 50 4.17 6.89 -10.29
N SER A 51 4.05 5.57 -10.47
CA SER A 51 3.13 4.89 -11.40
C SER A 51 2.15 3.98 -10.66
N ALA A 52 0.94 3.82 -11.21
CA ALA A 52 -0.04 2.82 -10.74
C ALA A 52 0.37 1.38 -11.08
N SER A 53 1.28 1.23 -12.05
CA SER A 53 1.94 -0.04 -12.41
C SER A 53 3.41 0.09 -12.03
N PRO A 54 3.78 -0.24 -10.78
CA PRO A 54 5.12 -0.04 -10.26
C PRO A 54 6.12 -1.00 -10.90
N ALA A 55 7.38 -0.57 -10.99
CA ALA A 55 8.47 -1.45 -11.37
C ALA A 55 8.95 -2.28 -10.17
N ASP A 56 9.68 -3.37 -10.41
CA ASP A 56 10.27 -4.14 -9.31
C ASP A 56 11.31 -3.35 -8.50
N ALA A 57 11.88 -2.29 -9.06
CA ALA A 57 12.76 -1.36 -8.35
C ALA A 57 12.02 -0.48 -7.32
N ASP A 58 10.70 -0.36 -7.43
CA ASP A 58 9.85 0.45 -6.53
C ASP A 58 9.41 -0.34 -5.28
N ARG A 59 9.90 -1.57 -5.12
CA ARG A 59 9.57 -2.43 -3.98
C ARG A 59 10.21 -1.89 -2.71
N VAL A 60 9.41 -1.74 -1.67
CA VAL A 60 9.89 -1.37 -0.34
C VAL A 60 10.39 -2.60 0.43
N GLU A 61 9.84 -3.77 0.10
CA GLU A 61 10.13 -5.04 0.74
C GLU A 61 10.18 -6.20 -0.27
N PRO A 62 10.79 -7.35 0.07
CA PRO A 62 10.72 -8.56 -0.76
C PRO A 62 9.28 -9.09 -0.88
N ASP A 63 9.08 -10.12 -1.71
CA ASP A 63 7.83 -10.87 -1.73
C ASP A 63 7.56 -11.44 -0.33
N LEU A 64 6.47 -10.98 0.29
CA LEU A 64 6.10 -11.42 1.63
C LEU A 64 5.03 -12.51 1.55
N LEU A 65 5.24 -13.59 2.30
CA LEU A 65 4.20 -14.58 2.54
C LEU A 65 3.32 -14.10 3.71
N LEU A 66 2.12 -13.62 3.40
CA LEU A 66 1.12 -13.28 4.40
C LEU A 66 0.18 -14.47 4.61
N LYS A 67 0.38 -15.18 5.73
CA LYS A 67 -0.42 -16.35 6.08
C LYS A 67 -1.92 -16.04 6.18
N ALA A 68 -2.76 -17.05 5.97
CA ALA A 68 -4.18 -16.98 6.28
C ALA A 68 -4.39 -16.53 7.74
N GLY A 69 -5.25 -15.54 7.96
CA GLY A 69 -5.52 -14.96 9.29
C GLY A 69 -4.43 -14.01 9.83
N ALA A 70 -3.34 -13.77 9.08
CA ALA A 70 -2.26 -12.91 9.53
C ALA A 70 -2.45 -11.44 9.13
N ILE A 71 -1.67 -10.58 9.77
CA ILE A 71 -1.60 -9.15 9.50
C ILE A 71 -0.20 -8.76 9.08
N TYR A 72 -0.11 -7.70 8.29
CA TYR A 72 1.12 -7.01 7.95
C TYR A 72 0.96 -5.51 8.20
N LYS A 73 2.01 -4.88 8.72
CA LYS A 73 2.03 -3.46 9.05
C LYS A 73 3.37 -2.86 8.65
N LEU A 74 3.32 -1.77 7.89
CA LEU A 74 4.45 -0.90 7.60
C LEU A 74 4.04 0.53 7.96
N THR A 75 4.89 1.23 8.72
CA THR A 75 4.52 2.52 9.31
C THR A 75 5.67 3.49 9.19
N GLY A 76 5.37 4.76 8.93
CA GLY A 76 6.37 5.81 8.91
C GLY A 76 7.07 6.02 7.57
N GLU A 77 6.51 5.52 6.46
CA GLU A 77 7.13 5.66 5.14
C GLU A 77 7.02 7.10 4.63
N PRO A 78 8.15 7.81 4.45
CA PRO A 78 8.13 9.14 3.87
C PRO A 78 7.83 9.06 2.37
N MET A 79 7.00 9.97 1.88
CA MET A 79 6.60 10.04 0.49
C MET A 79 6.63 11.48 -0.02
N SER A 80 7.13 11.64 -1.23
CA SER A 80 7.21 12.90 -1.96
C SER A 80 6.03 13.09 -2.91
N ALA A 81 5.87 14.31 -3.40
CA ALA A 81 4.90 14.65 -4.44
C ALA A 81 5.00 13.71 -5.65
N GLY A 82 3.85 13.22 -6.13
CA GLY A 82 3.76 12.32 -7.28
C GLY A 82 3.91 10.83 -6.96
N GLU A 83 4.37 10.48 -5.76
CA GLU A 83 4.45 9.09 -5.31
C GLU A 83 3.08 8.56 -4.85
N ARG A 84 2.91 7.24 -4.86
CA ARG A 84 1.73 6.52 -4.38
C ARG A 84 2.14 5.18 -3.80
N VAL A 85 1.37 4.70 -2.83
CA VAL A 85 1.51 3.32 -2.37
C VAL A 85 0.75 2.44 -3.37
N VAL A 86 1.41 1.40 -3.88
CA VAL A 86 0.76 0.37 -4.68
C VAL A 86 0.89 -0.95 -3.96
N LEU A 87 -0.24 -1.64 -3.80
CA LEU A 87 -0.32 -2.93 -3.13
C LEU A 87 -0.63 -4.02 -4.14
N PHE A 88 -0.08 -5.21 -3.94
CA PHE A 88 -0.43 -6.39 -4.72
C PHE A 88 -0.67 -7.56 -3.77
N SER A 89 -1.74 -8.31 -4.03
CA SER A 89 -1.97 -9.61 -3.41
C SER A 89 -2.21 -10.66 -4.49
N SER A 90 -1.72 -11.87 -4.27
CA SER A 90 -2.04 -13.01 -5.15
C SER A 90 -3.49 -13.50 -5.02
N VAL A 91 -4.28 -13.03 -4.04
CA VAL A 91 -5.68 -13.45 -3.77
C VAL A 91 -6.59 -12.27 -3.38
N ALA A 92 -7.91 -12.42 -3.45
CA ALA A 92 -8.86 -11.31 -3.22
C ALA A 92 -9.29 -11.10 -1.75
N ASN A 93 -9.03 -12.08 -0.88
CA ASN A 93 -9.46 -12.07 0.54
C ASN A 93 -8.46 -11.36 1.45
N VAL A 94 -7.95 -10.24 0.96
CA VAL A 94 -6.96 -9.41 1.67
C VAL A 94 -7.50 -7.99 1.72
N ALA A 95 -7.76 -7.50 2.93
CA ALA A 95 -8.16 -6.12 3.15
C ALA A 95 -6.92 -5.28 3.46
N ALA A 96 -6.88 -4.05 2.96
CA ALA A 96 -5.82 -3.12 3.29
C ALA A 96 -6.38 -1.73 3.61
N ARG A 97 -5.62 -0.97 4.40
CA ARG A 97 -5.88 0.41 4.76
C ARG A 97 -4.58 1.18 4.71
N VAL A 98 -4.58 2.26 3.93
CA VAL A 98 -3.50 3.24 3.88
C VAL A 98 -3.99 4.52 4.54
N SER A 99 -3.26 4.92 5.57
CA SER A 99 -3.49 6.18 6.28
C SER A 99 -2.24 7.03 6.26
N CYS A 100 -2.38 8.34 6.14
CA CYS A 100 -1.24 9.24 6.12
C CYS A 100 -1.41 10.45 7.03
N PHE A 101 -0.28 11.06 7.34
CA PHE A 101 -0.21 12.47 7.69
C PHE A 101 0.42 13.20 6.51
N GLU A 102 -0.22 14.26 6.02
CA GLU A 102 0.25 15.04 4.87
C GLU A 102 0.48 16.50 5.28
N GLU A 103 1.54 17.10 4.76
CA GLU A 103 1.99 18.48 5.02
C GLU A 103 2.41 19.14 3.69
N VAL A 104 2.35 20.47 3.64
CA VAL A 104 2.91 21.27 2.54
C VAL A 104 4.42 21.32 2.70
N ALA A 105 5.16 20.98 1.64
CA ALA A 105 6.62 20.89 1.63
C ALA A 105 7.31 22.26 1.77
#